data_AF-A0A1C0U402-F1
#
_entry.id   AF-A0A1C0U402-F1
#
_cell.length_a   1.000
_cell.length_b   1.000
_cell.length_c   1.000
_cell.angle_alpha   90.00
_cell.angle_beta   90.00
_cell.angle_gamma   90.00
#
_symmetry.space_group_name_H-M   'P 1'
#
loop_
_entity.id
_entity.type
_entity.pdbx_description
1 polymer ?
#
loop_
_entity_poly.entity_id
_entity_poly.type
_entity_poly.pdbx_seq_one_letter_code
_entity_poly.pdbx_strand_id
1 'polypeptide(L)'
;MVKHLATSRDFPYIQVETNGYILKGKQVFPDRLSVGWMLYQPRIIDKSYLPMAEDVLPVHQNNEQIGTLIVTKKGIFDGRNQDDIDKSNDVEIQLVNLGLLPLITEV
;
A
#
# COMPACT_ATOMS: atom_id res chain seq x y z
N MET A 1 0.80 14.21 3.51
CA MET A 1 1.64 14.17 2.30
C MET A 1 1.05 13.26 1.23
N VAL A 2 0.92 11.94 1.44
CA VAL A 2 0.40 10.98 0.44
C VAL A 2 -0.99 11.35 -0.08
N LYS A 3 -1.92 11.69 0.81
CA LYS A 3 -3.27 12.18 0.43
C LYS A 3 -3.22 13.39 -0.51
N HIS A 4 -2.30 14.32 -0.28
CA HIS A 4 -2.15 15.50 -1.14
C HIS A 4 -1.66 15.11 -2.53
N LEU A 5 -0.66 14.21 -2.61
CA LEU A 5 -0.14 13.70 -3.86
C LEU A 5 -1.24 13.00 -4.68
N ALA A 6 -2.04 12.14 -4.04
CA ALA A 6 -3.17 11.44 -4.68
C ALA A 6 -4.23 12.39 -5.25
N THR A 7 -4.42 13.55 -4.63
CA THR A 7 -5.41 14.55 -5.09
C THR A 7 -4.84 15.59 -6.06
N SER A 8 -3.52 15.68 -6.18
CA SER A 8 -2.82 16.72 -6.97
C SER A 8 -2.22 16.20 -8.28
N ARG A 9 -2.12 14.87 -8.44
CA ARG A 9 -1.49 14.23 -9.59
C ARG A 9 -2.35 13.06 -10.05
N ASP A 10 -2.48 12.88 -11.35
CA ASP A 10 -3.13 11.72 -11.97
C ASP A 10 -2.26 10.45 -11.88
N PHE A 11 -1.69 10.18 -10.70
CA PHE A 11 -0.99 8.91 -10.46
C PHE A 11 -1.97 7.89 -9.90
N PRO A 12 -2.17 6.76 -10.60
CA PRO A 12 -3.12 5.75 -10.15
C PRO A 12 -2.68 5.11 -8.82
N TYR A 13 -1.37 4.95 -8.60
CA TYR A 13 -0.82 4.32 -7.39
C TYR A 13 0.29 5.17 -6.78
N ILE A 14 0.35 5.22 -5.45
CA ILE A 14 1.45 5.88 -4.72
C ILE A 14 1.96 4.92 -3.66
N GLN A 15 3.23 4.57 -3.75
CA GLN A 15 3.90 3.70 -2.80
C GLN A 15 4.90 4.50 -1.96
N VAL A 16 4.96 4.20 -0.66
CA VAL A 16 5.93 4.76 0.27
C VAL A 16 6.66 3.62 0.95
N GLU A 17 7.99 3.65 0.90
CA GLU A 17 8.86 2.69 1.56
C GLU A 17 10.13 3.36 2.08
N THR A 18 10.88 2.64 2.91
CA THR A 18 12.17 3.10 3.46
C THR A 18 13.23 2.00 3.33
N ASN A 19 14.50 2.42 3.35
CA ASN A 19 15.67 1.53 3.41
C ASN A 19 15.79 0.46 2.29
N GLY A 20 15.14 0.73 1.16
CA GLY A 20 15.21 -0.06 -0.07
C GLY A 20 14.47 -1.39 0.04
N TYR A 21 13.26 -1.39 0.59
CA TYR A 21 12.44 -2.59 0.74
C TYR A 21 12.22 -3.31 -0.61
N ILE A 22 11.77 -2.61 -1.66
CA ILE A 22 11.70 -3.14 -3.03
C ILE A 22 13.10 -3.46 -3.57
N LEU A 23 14.04 -2.50 -3.48
CA LEU A 23 15.38 -2.63 -4.06
C LEU A 23 16.15 -3.85 -3.55
N LYS A 24 15.84 -4.31 -2.34
CA LYS A 24 16.44 -5.50 -1.71
C LYS A 24 15.58 -6.75 -1.83
N GLY A 25 14.51 -6.72 -2.63
CA GLY A 25 13.62 -7.85 -2.90
C GLY A 25 12.91 -8.35 -1.64
N LYS A 26 12.44 -7.44 -0.77
CA LYS A 26 11.75 -7.82 0.48
C LYS A 26 10.26 -8.08 0.31
N GLN A 27 9.67 -7.60 -0.79
CA GLN A 27 8.30 -7.87 -1.20
C GLN A 27 8.06 -9.35 -1.52
N VAL A 28 6.81 -9.78 -1.35
CA VAL A 28 6.42 -11.18 -1.60
C VAL A 28 6.33 -11.49 -3.08
N PHE A 29 5.83 -10.53 -3.87
CA PHE A 29 5.52 -10.72 -5.29
C PHE A 29 6.37 -9.78 -6.16
N PRO A 30 7.40 -10.30 -6.86
CA PRO A 30 8.30 -9.46 -7.64
C PRO A 30 7.66 -8.86 -8.91
N ASP A 31 6.56 -9.42 -9.38
CA ASP A 31 5.80 -9.01 -10.57
C ASP A 31 4.65 -8.03 -10.27
N ARG A 32 4.39 -7.74 -8.99
CA ARG A 32 3.30 -6.89 -8.51
C ARG A 32 3.82 -5.64 -7.80
N LEU A 33 2.95 -4.65 -7.67
CA LEU A 33 3.21 -3.56 -6.72
C LEU A 33 3.39 -4.14 -5.32
N SER A 34 4.20 -3.50 -4.50
CA SER A 34 4.35 -3.85 -3.08
C SER A 34 3.76 -2.77 -2.19
N VAL A 35 3.51 -3.11 -0.92
CA VAL A 35 2.86 -2.16 0.00
C VAL A 35 3.90 -1.33 0.73
N GLY A 36 4.96 -1.96 1.23
CA GLY A 36 5.99 -1.33 2.04
C GLY A 36 5.39 -0.68 3.28
N TRP A 37 5.59 0.63 3.44
CA TRP A 37 4.99 1.38 4.53
C TRP A 37 3.54 1.76 4.23
N MET A 38 3.30 2.32 3.04
CA MET A 38 1.99 2.78 2.63
C MET A 38 1.78 2.57 1.14
N LEU A 39 0.57 2.15 0.79
CA LEU A 39 0.12 2.03 -0.60
C LEU A 39 -1.21 2.76 -0.76
N TYR A 40 -1.23 3.76 -1.63
CA TYR A 40 -2.44 4.31 -2.18
C TYR A 40 -2.81 3.58 -3.46
N GLN A 41 -4.09 3.23 -3.59
CA GLN A 41 -4.66 2.70 -4.83
C GLN A 41 -6.02 3.33 -5.12
N PRO A 42 -6.42 3.44 -6.41
CA PRO A 42 -7.64 4.11 -6.83
C PRO A 42 -8.81 3.12 -6.79
N ARG A 43 -8.95 2.46 -5.64
CA ARG A 43 -9.99 1.46 -5.36
C ARG A 43 -10.51 1.67 -3.95
N ILE A 44 -11.79 1.39 -3.75
CA ILE A 44 -12.43 1.44 -2.43
C ILE A 44 -12.15 0.10 -1.74
N ILE A 45 -11.39 0.13 -0.65
CA ILE A 45 -11.11 -1.03 0.19
C ILE A 45 -11.59 -0.74 1.60
N ASP A 46 -12.39 -1.64 2.14
CA ASP A 46 -12.82 -1.58 3.53
C ASP A 46 -11.77 -2.18 4.47
N LYS A 47 -11.66 -1.61 5.68
CA LYS A 47 -10.73 -2.07 6.71
C LYS A 47 -10.97 -3.54 7.10
N SER A 48 -12.20 -4.01 7.03
CA SER A 48 -12.57 -5.41 7.33
C SER A 48 -11.88 -6.44 6.43
N TYR A 49 -11.48 -6.06 5.21
CA TYR A 49 -10.75 -6.95 4.31
C TYR A 49 -9.26 -7.08 4.64
N LEU A 50 -8.71 -6.10 5.36
CA LEU A 50 -7.29 -6.00 5.73
C LEU A 50 -7.13 -5.83 7.26
N PRO A 51 -7.50 -6.85 8.05
CA PRO A 51 -7.39 -6.79 9.51
C PRO A 51 -5.93 -6.68 9.99
N MET A 52 -4.99 -7.20 9.20
CA MET A 52 -3.54 -7.15 9.47
C MET A 52 -2.91 -5.79 9.17
N ALA A 53 -3.52 -4.97 8.31
CA ALA A 53 -3.03 -3.62 8.11
C ALA A 53 -3.11 -2.84 9.43
N GLU A 54 -2.30 -1.82 9.61
CA GLU A 54 -2.48 -0.90 10.72
C GLU A 54 -3.74 -0.05 10.50
N ASP A 55 -3.88 0.52 9.31
CA ASP A 55 -4.98 1.41 8.98
C ASP A 55 -5.35 1.32 7.49
N VAL A 56 -6.60 1.65 7.18
CA VAL A 56 -7.15 1.69 5.83
C VAL A 56 -8.00 2.94 5.72
N LEU A 57 -7.44 3.97 5.11
CA LEU A 57 -7.96 5.33 5.16
C LEU A 57 -8.57 5.71 3.80
N PRO A 58 -9.84 6.14 3.74
CA PRO A 58 -10.44 6.57 2.50
C PRO A 58 -9.87 7.93 2.05
N VAL A 59 -9.48 8.01 0.78
CA VAL A 59 -8.99 9.24 0.16
C VAL A 59 -10.13 9.87 -0.63
N HIS A 60 -10.48 11.11 -0.26
CA HIS A 60 -11.58 11.85 -0.88
C HIS A 60 -11.08 13.04 -1.68
N GLN A 61 -11.72 13.30 -2.82
CA GLN A 61 -11.59 14.50 -3.63
C GLN A 61 -12.99 14.97 -4.02
N ASN A 62 -13.30 16.26 -3.89
CA ASN A 62 -14.62 16.83 -4.22
C ASN A 62 -15.81 16.07 -3.59
N ASN A 63 -15.65 15.64 -2.33
CA ASN A 63 -16.63 14.82 -1.57
C ASN A 63 -16.87 13.39 -2.09
N GLU A 64 -16.14 12.93 -3.11
CA GLU A 64 -16.17 11.55 -3.58
C GLU A 64 -14.92 10.80 -3.12
N GLN A 65 -15.06 9.53 -2.73
CA GLN A 65 -13.92 8.67 -2.43
C GLN A 65 -13.28 8.23 -3.75
N ILE A 66 -12.05 8.69 -4.00
CA ILE A 66 -11.29 8.37 -5.21
C ILE A 66 -10.38 7.15 -5.03
N GLY A 67 -10.17 6.71 -3.79
CA GLY A 67 -9.31 5.57 -3.50
C GLY A 67 -9.12 5.32 -2.03
N THR A 68 -8.11 4.52 -1.71
CA THR A 68 -7.82 4.08 -0.36
C THR A 68 -6.32 4.08 -0.11
N LEU A 69 -5.92 4.61 1.05
CA LEU A 69 -4.56 4.56 1.55
C LEU A 69 -4.45 3.44 2.58
N ILE A 70 -3.66 2.43 2.27
CA ILE A 70 -3.35 1.30 3.14
C ILE A 70 -2.07 1.64 3.90
N VAL A 71 -2.08 1.48 5.22
CA VAL A 71 -0.92 1.73 6.10
C VAL A 71 -0.59 0.43 6.81
N THR A 72 0.66 -0.04 6.71
CA THR A 72 1.10 -1.31 7.30
C THR A 72 1.51 -1.17 8.76
N LYS A 73 2.00 0.01 9.16
CA LYS A 73 2.53 0.25 10.50
C LYS A 73 2.36 1.70 10.95
N LYS A 74 2.03 1.90 12.23
CA LYS A 74 2.13 3.18 12.94
C LYS A 74 3.60 3.50 13.28
N GLY A 75 3.97 4.78 13.12
CA GLY A 75 5.36 5.22 13.30
C GLY A 75 6.22 4.92 12.08
N ILE A 76 7.54 4.87 12.24
CA ILE A 76 8.48 4.72 11.12
C ILE A 76 8.58 3.24 10.72
N PHE A 77 8.28 2.95 9.45
CA PHE A 77 8.60 1.68 8.81
C PHE A 77 10.09 1.61 8.49
N ASP A 78 10.75 0.48 8.75
CA ASP A 78 12.12 0.19 8.36
C ASP A 78 12.19 -1.08 7.51
N GLY A 79 12.48 -0.94 6.21
CA GLY A 79 12.68 -2.06 5.28
C GLY A 79 13.87 -2.99 5.57
N ARG A 80 14.58 -2.80 6.69
CA ARG A 80 15.60 -3.74 7.23
C ARG A 80 15.11 -4.49 8.46
N ASN A 81 14.04 -4.01 9.10
CA ASN A 81 13.46 -4.63 10.28
C ASN A 81 12.52 -5.76 9.82
N GLN A 82 12.73 -6.97 10.35
CA GLN A 82 11.96 -8.14 9.93
C GLN A 82 10.48 -8.03 10.29
N ASP A 83 10.13 -7.48 11.45
CA ASP A 83 8.73 -7.29 11.87
C ASP A 83 7.98 -6.32 10.94
N ASP A 84 8.68 -5.30 10.43
CA ASP A 84 8.10 -4.34 9.48
C ASP A 84 7.92 -4.97 8.10
N ILE A 85 8.91 -5.76 7.66
CA ILE A 85 8.84 -6.53 6.42
C ILE A 85 7.66 -7.52 6.48
N ASP A 86 7.52 -8.26 7.58
CA ASP A 86 6.48 -9.26 7.75
C ASP A 86 5.08 -8.63 7.73
N LYS A 87 4.90 -7.48 8.40
CA LYS A 87 3.63 -6.71 8.34
C LYS A 87 3.27 -6.26 6.94
N SER A 88 4.25 -5.80 6.16
CA SER A 88 4.02 -5.44 4.75
C SER A 88 3.64 -6.68 3.93
N ASN A 89 4.37 -7.78 4.12
CA ASN A 89 4.16 -9.02 3.39
C ASN A 89 2.77 -9.64 3.66
N ASP A 90 2.30 -9.61 4.90
CA ASP A 90 0.96 -10.09 5.26
C ASP A 90 -0.13 -9.31 4.54
N VAL A 91 0.02 -7.98 4.43
CA VAL A 91 -0.91 -7.12 3.68
C VAL A 91 -0.82 -7.41 2.17
N GLU A 92 0.38 -7.58 1.61
CA GLU A 92 0.59 -7.94 0.20
C GLU A 92 -0.10 -9.26 -0.16
N ILE A 93 0.10 -10.30 0.65
CA ILE A 93 -0.53 -11.62 0.47
C ILE A 93 -2.05 -11.49 0.50
N GLN A 94 -2.59 -10.77 1.48
CA GLN A 94 -4.04 -10.59 1.58
C GLN A 94 -4.61 -9.83 0.38
N LEU A 95 -3.94 -8.78 -0.09
CA LEU A 95 -4.36 -8.04 -1.28
C LEU A 95 -4.33 -8.91 -2.54
N VAL A 96 -3.34 -9.79 -2.69
CA VAL A 96 -3.31 -10.76 -3.81
C VAL A 96 -4.46 -11.75 -3.71
N ASN A 97 -4.72 -12.31 -2.53
CA ASN A 97 -5.83 -13.25 -2.33
C ASN A 97 -7.19 -12.64 -2.68
N LEU A 98 -7.35 -11.32 -2.48
CA LEU A 98 -8.55 -10.57 -2.83
C LEU A 98 -8.56 -10.09 -4.29
N GLY A 99 -7.48 -10.31 -5.07
CA GLY A 99 -7.36 -9.78 -6.44
C GLY A 99 -7.20 -8.27 -6.52
N LEU A 100 -6.72 -7.64 -5.44
CA LEU A 100 -6.65 -6.19 -5.26
C LEU A 100 -5.24 -5.60 -5.45
N LEU A 101 -4.21 -6.44 -5.54
CA LEU A 101 -2.83 -6.02 -5.81
C LEU A 101 -2.52 -6.12 -7.31
N PRO A 102 -2.34 -5.00 -8.03
CA PRO A 102 -2.11 -5.02 -9.48
C PRO A 102 -0.71 -5.52 -9.86
N LEU A 103 -0.57 -6.02 -11.08
CA LEU A 103 0.73 -6.30 -11.70
C LEU A 103 1.43 -4.99 -12.04
N ILE A 104 2.76 -4.97 -12.03
CA ILE A 104 3.54 -3.78 -12.43
C ILE A 104 3.23 -3.40 -13.90
N THR A 105 2.90 -4.36 -14.75
CA THR A 105 2.57 -4.15 -16.17
C THR A 105 1.18 -3.52 -16.40
N GLU A 106 0.34 -3.46 -15.37
CA GLU A 106 -1.02 -2.92 -15.44
C GLU A 106 -1.12 -1.47 -14.93
N VAL A 107 0.00 -0.90 -14.49
CA VAL A 107 0.11 0.38 -13.77
C VAL A 107 0.70 1.48 -14.64
#